data_AF-A0A9P6Z3G3-F1
#
_entry.id   AF-A0A9P6Z3G3-F1
#
_cell.length_a   1.000
_cell.length_b   1.000
_cell.length_c   1.000
_cell.angle_alpha   90.00
_cell.angle_beta   90.00
_cell.angle_gamma   90.00
#
_symmetry.space_group_name_H-M   'P 1'
#
loop_
_entity.id
_entity.type
_entity.pdbx_description
1 polymer ?
#
loop_
_entity_poly.entity_id
_entity_poly.type
_entity_poly.pdbx_seq_one_letter_code
_entity_poly.pdbx_strand_id
1 'polypeptide(L)'
;MDFGSAKIAKVMIEDRKMANRVQDEAAEHCSMPYRAPELFDVKVNSEIDEKVDIWSLGCTLFCMAYGQSPFEMTINQQGGGTLSLAILNRQYSIPNKSLYSNLLQDLISKMLIVDPQDRPTVHQILQELVSFK
;
A
#
# COMPACT_ATOMS: atom_id res chain seq x y z
N MET A 1 -26.86 3.40 -7.18
CA MET A 1 -25.46 2.94 -7.21
C MET A 1 -24.85 3.46 -5.92
N ASP A 2 -24.61 2.59 -4.94
CA ASP A 2 -23.89 3.03 -3.75
C ASP A 2 -22.39 3.10 -4.11
N PHE A 3 -21.74 4.16 -3.65
CA PHE A 3 -20.29 4.27 -3.70
C PHE A 3 -19.74 3.76 -2.37
N GLY A 4 -20.16 2.58 -1.92
CA GLY A 4 -19.94 2.06 -0.56
C GLY A 4 -18.48 1.87 -0.14
N SER A 5 -17.54 2.07 -1.07
CA SER A 5 -16.10 2.12 -0.83
C SER A 5 -15.50 3.52 -0.97
N ALA A 6 -16.22 4.48 -1.54
CA ALA A 6 -15.75 5.85 -1.68
C ALA A 6 -15.84 6.56 -0.33
N LYS A 7 -14.72 7.11 0.12
CA LYS A 7 -14.61 7.88 1.34
C LYS A 7 -14.01 9.25 1.03
N ILE A 8 -14.07 10.15 2.01
CA ILE A 8 -13.36 11.42 1.93
C ILE A 8 -11.87 11.10 1.78
N ALA A 9 -11.25 11.63 0.72
CA ALA A 9 -9.88 11.30 0.37
C ALA A 9 -8.88 11.70 1.45
N LYS A 10 -9.09 12.84 2.12
CA LYS A 10 -8.18 13.38 3.13
C LYS A 10 -8.84 13.52 4.48
N VAL A 11 -8.22 12.94 5.49
CA VAL A 11 -8.74 12.86 6.84
C VAL A 11 -7.63 13.24 7.82
N MET A 12 -7.80 14.38 8.50
CA MET A 12 -6.94 14.78 9.61
C MET A 12 -7.37 14.05 10.88
N ILE A 13 -6.43 13.38 11.54
CA ILE A 13 -6.71 12.64 12.77
C ILE A 13 -6.55 13.56 13.98
N GLU A 14 -7.66 14.10 14.46
CA GLU A 14 -7.65 15.10 15.55
C GLU A 14 -7.47 14.48 16.94
N ASP A 15 -7.99 13.26 17.14
CA ASP A 15 -7.98 12.61 18.44
C ASP A 15 -7.81 11.08 18.35
N ARG A 16 -7.58 10.45 19.50
CA ARG A 16 -7.36 9.00 19.59
C ARG A 16 -8.61 8.19 19.22
N LYS A 17 -9.81 8.72 19.47
CA LYS A 17 -11.07 8.03 19.15
C LYS A 17 -11.25 7.93 17.64
N MET A 18 -10.93 9.01 16.92
CA MET A 18 -10.92 9.07 15.47
C MET A 18 -9.83 8.17 14.89
N ALA A 19 -8.64 8.16 15.48
CA ALA A 19 -7.55 7.26 15.08
C ALA A 19 -7.99 5.79 15.14
N ASN A 20 -8.55 5.37 16.27
CA ASN A 20 -9.05 4.00 16.45
C ASN A 20 -10.16 3.68 15.45
N ARG A 21 -11.10 4.61 15.22
CA ARG A 21 -12.17 4.41 14.23
C ARG A 21 -11.61 4.17 12.82
N VAL A 22 -10.64 4.97 12.37
CA VAL A 22 -10.04 4.80 11.04
C VAL A 22 -9.29 3.47 10.95
N GLN A 23 -8.57 3.10 12.00
CA GLN A 23 -7.88 1.81 12.08
C GLN A 23 -8.86 0.63 12.04
N ASP A 24 -9.96 0.68 12.78
CA ASP A 24 -10.99 -0.36 12.82
C ASP A 24 -11.73 -0.46 11.48
N GLU A 25 -12.06 0.67 10.85
CA GLU A 25 -12.65 0.69 9.51
C GLU A 25 -11.71 0.08 8.45
N ALA A 26 -10.41 0.37 8.54
CA ALA A 26 -9.41 -0.28 7.69
C ALA A 26 -9.29 -1.78 8.02
N ALA A 27 -9.43 -2.15 9.29
CA ALA A 27 -9.43 -3.54 9.75
C ALA A 27 -10.58 -4.36 9.13
N GLU A 28 -11.76 -3.75 9.07
CA GLU A 28 -13.00 -4.36 8.61
C GLU A 28 -13.13 -4.38 7.08
N HIS A 29 -12.72 -3.30 6.41
CA HIS A 29 -13.02 -3.12 4.97
C HIS A 29 -11.81 -3.28 4.04
N CYS A 30 -10.58 -3.31 4.55
CA CYS A 30 -9.39 -3.51 3.72
C CYS A 30 -8.78 -4.90 3.97
N SER A 31 -8.55 -5.66 2.90
CA SER A 31 -7.82 -6.92 3.00
C SER A 31 -6.38 -6.66 3.47
N MET A 32 -5.99 -7.29 4.58
CA MET A 32 -4.70 -7.06 5.24
C MET A 32 -3.47 -7.06 4.30
N PRO A 33 -3.33 -7.95 3.27
CA PRO A 33 -2.17 -7.94 2.38
C PRO A 33 -2.03 -6.67 1.50
N TYR A 34 -3.12 -5.93 1.34
CA TYR A 34 -3.19 -4.72 0.52
C TYR A 34 -3.29 -3.45 1.38
N ARG A 35 -3.42 -3.60 2.71
CA ARG A 35 -3.56 -2.48 3.64
C ARG A 35 -2.26 -1.71 3.76
N ALA A 36 -2.34 -0.38 3.64
CA ALA A 36 -1.21 0.51 3.82
C ALA A 36 -0.67 0.49 5.27
N PRO A 37 0.66 0.63 5.49
CA PRO A 37 1.27 0.50 6.81
C PRO A 37 0.75 1.53 7.83
N GLU A 38 0.45 2.74 7.39
CA GLU A 38 -0.12 3.82 8.21
C GLU A 38 -1.53 3.52 8.76
N LEU A 39 -2.22 2.49 8.23
CA LEU A 39 -3.53 2.05 8.69
C LEU A 39 -3.46 0.94 9.77
N PHE A 40 -2.27 0.47 10.14
CA PHE A 40 -2.09 -0.50 11.24
C PHE A 40 -1.91 0.17 12.60
N ASP A 41 -1.36 1.39 12.61
CA ASP A 41 -1.21 2.26 13.79
C ASP A 41 -1.47 3.71 13.35
N VAL A 42 -2.75 4.10 13.39
CA VAL A 42 -3.16 5.46 13.01
C VAL A 42 -2.77 6.41 14.15
N LYS A 43 -1.96 7.42 13.83
CA LYS A 43 -1.43 8.38 14.82
C LYS A 43 -2.34 9.59 14.96
N VAL A 44 -2.35 10.18 16.16
CA VAL A 44 -3.01 11.49 16.36
C VAL A 44 -2.12 12.58 15.75
N ASN A 45 -2.75 13.60 15.19
CA ASN A 45 -2.10 14.68 14.42
C ASN A 45 -1.41 14.19 13.13
N SER A 46 -1.85 13.07 12.54
CA SER A 46 -1.45 12.66 11.19
C SER A 46 -2.57 12.91 10.18
N GLU A 47 -2.20 13.01 8.92
CA GLU A 47 -3.12 13.01 7.78
C GLU A 47 -3.14 11.59 7.19
N ILE A 48 -4.34 11.05 6.97
CA ILE A 48 -4.56 9.90 6.07
C ILE A 48 -5.15 10.45 4.78
N ASP A 49 -4.49 10.19 3.66
CA ASP A 49 -4.87 10.70 2.35
C ASP A 49 -5.01 9.57 1.31
N GLU A 50 -5.18 9.93 0.04
CA GLU A 50 -5.29 8.98 -1.07
C GLU A 50 -4.04 8.09 -1.28
N LYS A 51 -2.93 8.32 -0.56
CA LYS A 51 -1.72 7.49 -0.68
C LYS A 51 -1.95 6.08 -0.19
N VAL A 52 -2.93 5.83 0.69
CA VAL A 52 -3.32 4.46 1.09
C VAL A 52 -3.75 3.61 -0.12
N ASP A 53 -4.39 4.24 -1.11
CA ASP A 53 -4.79 3.58 -2.36
C ASP A 53 -3.58 3.35 -3.27
N ILE A 54 -2.58 4.23 -3.24
CA ILE A 54 -1.33 4.06 -3.98
C ILE A 54 -0.57 2.82 -3.50
N TRP A 55 -0.51 2.61 -2.18
CA TRP A 55 0.06 1.38 -1.63
C TRP A 55 -0.71 0.14 -2.08
N SER A 56 -2.04 0.18 -1.93
CA SER A 56 -2.94 -0.91 -2.33
C SER A 56 -2.75 -1.26 -3.80
N LEU A 57 -2.65 -0.24 -4.68
CA LEU A 57 -2.39 -0.41 -6.10
C LEU A 57 -1.01 -1.01 -6.38
N GLY A 58 0.03 -0.64 -5.61
CA GLY A 58 1.35 -1.26 -5.70
C GLY A 58 1.31 -2.76 -5.38
N CYS A 59 0.59 -3.14 -4.32
CA CYS A 59 0.33 -4.54 -3.97
C CYS A 59 -0.45 -5.26 -5.08
N THR A 60 -1.47 -4.62 -5.66
CA THR A 60 -2.26 -5.18 -6.76
C THR A 60 -1.43 -5.40 -8.01
N LEU A 61 -0.60 -4.43 -8.43
CA LEU A 61 0.28 -4.56 -9.58
C LEU A 61 1.30 -5.68 -9.40
N PHE A 62 1.89 -5.78 -8.21
CA PHE A 62 2.75 -6.91 -7.87
C PHE A 62 1.98 -8.24 -7.97
N CYS A 63 0.77 -8.31 -7.41
CA CYS A 63 -0.06 -9.52 -7.46
C CYS A 63 -0.42 -9.93 -8.89
N MET A 64 -0.75 -8.98 -9.76
CA MET A 64 -0.99 -9.24 -11.18
C MET A 64 0.26 -9.79 -11.87
N ALA A 65 1.44 -9.29 -11.51
CA ALA A 65 2.70 -9.74 -12.09
C ALA A 65 3.11 -11.15 -11.57
N TYR A 66 3.00 -11.40 -10.27
CA TYR A 66 3.63 -12.55 -9.60
C TYR A 66 2.63 -13.55 -8.98
N GLY A 67 1.33 -13.30 -9.09
CA GLY A 67 0.25 -14.21 -8.69
C GLY A 67 -0.18 -14.17 -7.22
N GLN A 68 0.49 -13.36 -6.39
CA GLN A 68 0.20 -13.18 -4.95
C GLN A 68 0.71 -11.82 -4.49
N SER A 69 0.20 -11.28 -3.37
CA SER A 69 0.67 -9.99 -2.84
C SER A 69 2.16 -10.05 -2.44
N PRO A 70 2.88 -8.91 -2.43
CA PRO A 70 4.32 -8.88 -2.16
C PRO A 70 4.69 -9.41 -0.77
N PHE A 71 3.86 -9.14 0.22
CA PHE A 71 4.12 -9.53 1.60
C PHE A 71 3.70 -10.97 1.86
N GLU A 72 2.60 -11.47 1.27
CA GLU A 72 2.26 -12.90 1.34
C GLU A 72 3.33 -13.76 0.67
N MET A 73 3.85 -13.33 -0.49
CA MET A 73 4.95 -14.00 -1.16
C MET A 73 6.16 -14.16 -0.24
N THR A 74 6.49 -13.10 0.49
CA THR A 74 7.62 -13.07 1.41
C THR A 74 7.40 -14.02 2.59
N ILE A 75 6.23 -13.96 3.24
CA ILE A 75 5.87 -14.87 4.33
C ILE A 75 5.91 -16.33 3.88
N ASN A 76 5.38 -16.62 2.69
CA ASN A 76 5.34 -17.97 2.13
C ASN A 76 6.74 -18.52 1.77
N GLN A 77 7.67 -17.65 1.36
CA GLN A 77 9.01 -18.07 0.89
C GLN A 77 10.07 -18.11 1.98
N GLN A 78 10.11 -17.09 2.83
CA GLN A 78 11.20 -16.93 3.80
C GLN A 78 10.90 -17.64 5.12
N GLY A 79 9.62 -17.82 5.46
CA GLY A 79 9.18 -18.40 6.72
C GLY A 79 9.48 -17.49 7.91
N GLY A 80 8.46 -17.27 8.76
CA GLY A 80 8.59 -16.47 9.98
C GLY A 80 8.09 -15.02 9.84
N GLY A 81 7.80 -14.40 10.99
CA GLY A 81 7.16 -13.09 11.07
C GLY A 81 5.65 -13.13 10.85
N THR A 82 4.98 -11.98 11.04
CA THR A 82 3.57 -11.79 10.71
C THR A 82 3.45 -10.94 9.46
N LEU A 83 2.35 -11.09 8.72
CA LEU A 83 2.06 -10.26 7.55
C LEU A 83 2.09 -8.77 7.89
N SER A 84 1.57 -8.38 9.06
CA SER A 84 1.62 -7.00 9.56
C SER A 84 3.05 -6.48 9.76
N LEU A 85 3.96 -7.29 10.31
CA LEU A 85 5.36 -6.90 10.49
C LEU A 85 6.08 -6.79 9.14
N ALA A 86 5.77 -7.67 8.18
CA ALA A 86 6.33 -7.57 6.83
C ALA A 86 5.88 -6.29 6.14
N ILE A 87 4.60 -5.92 6.26
CA ILE A 87 4.05 -4.66 5.72
C ILE A 87 4.71 -3.45 6.38
N LEU A 88 4.74 -3.39 7.72
CA LEU A 88 5.28 -2.26 8.48
C LEU A 88 6.77 -2.01 8.19
N ASN A 89 7.54 -3.07 7.92
CA ASN A 89 8.97 -2.96 7.61
C ASN A 89 9.27 -2.97 6.11
N ARG A 90 8.25 -2.94 5.24
CA ARG A 90 8.40 -3.08 3.78
C ARG A 90 9.25 -4.29 3.39
N GLN A 91 9.04 -5.41 4.07
CA GLN A 91 9.77 -6.64 3.84
C GLN A 91 9.15 -7.39 2.66
N TYR A 92 9.63 -7.10 1.45
CA TYR A 92 9.39 -7.90 0.25
C TYR A 92 10.54 -7.78 -0.72
N SER A 93 10.60 -8.69 -1.70
CA SER A 93 11.56 -8.59 -2.80
C SER A 93 10.91 -8.96 -4.14
N ILE A 94 11.41 -8.34 -5.21
CA ILE A 94 11.09 -8.76 -6.56
C ILE A 94 11.83 -10.08 -6.84
N PRO A 95 11.19 -11.09 -7.45
CA PRO A 95 11.86 -12.35 -7.77
C PRO A 95 13.06 -12.16 -8.71
N ASN A 96 14.20 -12.78 -8.38
CA ASN A 96 15.47 -12.66 -9.13
C ASN A 96 15.38 -12.99 -10.64
N LYS A 97 14.36 -13.75 -11.06
CA LYS A 97 14.10 -14.10 -12.46
C LYS A 97 12.79 -13.49 -12.95
N SER A 98 12.53 -12.23 -12.59
CA SER A 98 11.32 -11.54 -13.04
C SER A 98 11.32 -11.40 -14.57
N LEU A 99 10.19 -11.76 -15.18
CA LEU A 99 9.95 -11.58 -16.62
C LEU A 99 9.47 -10.17 -16.98
N TYR A 100 9.23 -9.32 -15.99
CA TYR A 100 8.69 -7.98 -16.18
C TYR A 100 9.79 -6.93 -16.22
N SER A 101 9.54 -5.84 -16.92
CA SER A 101 10.51 -4.76 -17.12
C SER A 101 10.95 -4.14 -15.78
N ASN A 102 12.21 -3.68 -15.73
CA ASN A 102 12.73 -2.91 -14.59
C ASN A 102 11.84 -1.68 -14.30
N LEU A 103 11.19 -1.14 -15.33
CA LEU A 103 10.26 -0.04 -15.18
C LEU A 103 9.04 -0.41 -14.31
N LEU A 104 8.39 -1.55 -14.58
CA LEU A 104 7.26 -1.98 -13.75
C LEU A 104 7.72 -2.27 -12.31
N GLN A 105 8.90 -2.88 -12.17
CA GLN A 105 9.47 -3.20 -10.86
C GLN A 105 9.79 -1.93 -10.05
N ASP A 106 10.34 -0.90 -10.69
CA ASP A 106 10.61 0.40 -10.08
C ASP A 106 9.31 1.12 -9.70
N LEU A 107 8.31 1.10 -10.57
CA LEU A 107 7.01 1.69 -10.29
C LEU A 107 6.34 1.05 -9.07
N ILE A 108 6.28 -0.29 -9.02
CA ILE A 108 5.79 -1.03 -7.84
C ILE A 108 6.58 -0.63 -6.60
N SER A 109 7.90 -0.52 -6.72
CA SER A 109 8.77 -0.15 -5.59
C SER A 109 8.52 1.27 -5.09
N LYS A 110 8.24 2.23 -5.97
CA LYS A 110 7.87 3.60 -5.55
C LYS A 110 6.52 3.63 -4.84
N MET A 111 5.56 2.80 -5.26
CA MET A 111 4.22 2.74 -4.67
C MET A 111 4.21 2.07 -3.29
N LEU A 112 5.16 1.17 -3.03
CA LEU A 112 5.32 0.46 -1.75
C LEU A 112 6.30 1.15 -0.79
N ILE A 113 6.42 2.48 -0.87
CA ILE A 113 7.15 3.26 0.15
C ILE A 113 6.28 3.37 1.41
N VAL A 114 6.88 3.10 2.58
CA VAL A 114 6.17 3.09 3.88
C VAL A 114 5.66 4.47 4.24
N ASP A 115 6.53 5.48 4.18
CA ASP A 115 6.13 6.86 4.48
C ASP A 115 5.23 7.41 3.35
N PRO A 116 3.97 7.77 3.64
CA PRO A 116 3.06 8.32 2.63
C PRO A 116 3.55 9.63 2.00
N GLN A 117 4.40 10.39 2.69
CA GLN A 117 4.96 11.65 2.18
C GLN A 117 5.94 11.42 1.04
N ASP A 118 6.74 10.34 1.13
CA ASP A 118 7.69 9.93 0.10
C ASP A 118 7.03 9.09 -1.01
N ARG A 119 5.81 8.58 -0.78
CA ARG A 119 5.03 7.81 -1.75
C ARG A 119 4.50 8.74 -2.86
N PRO A 120 4.58 8.38 -4.15
CA PRO A 120 4.09 9.23 -5.22
C PRO A 120 2.56 9.35 -5.20
N THR A 121 2.04 10.46 -5.72
CA THR A 121 0.61 10.63 -6.04
C THR A 121 0.25 9.88 -7.33
N VAL A 122 -1.05 9.65 -7.53
CA VAL A 122 -1.56 9.08 -8.79
C VAL A 122 -1.15 9.92 -10.01
N HIS A 123 -1.10 11.25 -9.87
CA HIS A 123 -0.70 12.16 -10.94
C HIS A 123 0.77 11.97 -11.32
N GLN A 124 1.66 11.83 -10.34
CA GLN A 124 3.08 11.57 -10.58
C GLN A 124 3.28 10.21 -11.25
N ILE A 125 2.56 9.17 -10.82
CA ILE A 125 2.58 7.85 -11.45
C ILE A 125 2.15 7.93 -12.92
N LEU A 126 1.03 8.60 -13.19
CA LEU A 126 0.52 8.77 -14.56
C LEU A 126 1.50 9.54 -15.44
N GLN A 127 2.12 10.59 -14.91
CA GLN A 127 3.12 11.37 -15.63
C GLN A 127 4.35 10.51 -15.98
N GLU A 128 4.82 9.69 -15.03
CA GLU A 128 5.89 8.74 -15.28
C GLU A 128 5.49 7.81 -16.43
N LEU A 129 4.34 7.13 -16.32
CA LEU A 129 3.82 6.21 -17.34
C LEU A 129 3.72 6.82 -18.74
N VAL A 130 3.30 8.08 -18.85
CA VAL A 130 3.17 8.79 -20.14
C VAL A 130 4.53 9.20 -20.70
N SER A 131 5.51 9.48 -19.85
CA SER A 131 6.87 9.87 -20.28
C SER A 131 7.67 8.72 -20.92
N PHE A 132 7.19 7.48 -20.79
CA PHE A 132 7.83 6.29 -21.38
C PHE A 132 7.35 5.95 -22.80
N LYS A 133 6.85 6.94 -23.55
CA LYS A 133 6.54 6.79 -24.99
C LYS A 133 7.78 6.79 -25.85
#